data_AF-A0A1I4PBY5-F1
#
_entry.id   AF-A0A1I4PBY5-F1
#
_cell.length_a   1.000
_cell.length_b   1.000
_cell.length_c   1.000
_cell.angle_alpha   90.00
_cell.angle_beta   90.00
_cell.angle_gamma   90.00
#
_symmetry.space_group_name_H-M   'P 1'
#
loop_
_entity.id
_entity.type
_entity.pdbx_description
1 polymer ?
#
loop_
_entity_poly.entity_id
_entity_poly.type
_entity_poly.pdbx_seq_one_letter_code
_entity_poly.pdbx_strand_id
1 'polypeptide(L)' 'MEPQDQWLSTAVARIRQPIEALFAWIEEKTGIKCASKVRSYKGLMVHVFGKLAAALFFWNFLRVSS' A
#
# COMPACT_ATOMS: atom_id res chain seq x y z
N MET A 1 -26.91 14.34 -10.19
CA MET A 1 -26.37 12.96 -10.09
C MET A 1 -27.51 12.13 -9.53
N GLU A 2 -27.88 11.04 -10.18
CA GLU A 2 -29.01 10.25 -9.71
C GLU A 2 -28.70 9.72 -8.30
N PRO A 3 -29.70 9.63 -7.39
CA PRO A 3 -29.51 9.09 -6.04
C PRO A 3 -28.81 7.72 -6.04
N GLN A 4 -29.04 6.93 -7.11
CA GLN A 4 -28.38 5.64 -7.31
C GLN A 4 -26.85 5.71 -7.48
N ASP A 5 -26.34 6.74 -8.16
CA ASP A 5 -24.89 6.87 -8.37
C ASP A 5 -24.17 7.27 -7.08
N GLN A 6 -24.85 8.00 -6.20
CA GLN A 6 -24.28 8.49 -4.94
C GLN A 6 -24.06 7.35 -3.93
N TRP A 7 -25.02 6.41 -3.80
CA TRP A 7 -24.82 5.28 -2.89
C TRP A 7 -23.75 4.32 -3.41
N LEU A 8 -23.71 4.06 -4.74
CA LEU A 8 -22.67 3.25 -5.37
C LEU A 8 -21.29 3.86 -5.15
N SER A 9 -21.16 5.16 -5.39
CA SER A 9 -19.90 5.89 -5.17
C SER A 9 -19.45 5.82 -3.71
N THR A 10 -20.39 5.94 -2.76
CA THR A 10 -20.11 5.85 -1.32
C THR A 10 -19.67 4.44 -0.92
N ALA A 11 -20.33 3.41 -1.43
CA ALA A 11 -19.97 2.02 -1.18
C ALA A 11 -18.57 1.70 -1.72
N VAL A 12 -18.28 2.12 -2.95
CA VAL A 12 -16.94 1.96 -3.57
C VAL A 12 -15.88 2.73 -2.78
N ALA A 13 -16.17 3.96 -2.35
CA ALA A 13 -15.23 4.77 -1.56
C ALA A 13 -14.88 4.09 -0.22
N ARG A 14 -15.87 3.52 0.49
CA ARG A 14 -15.65 2.81 1.76
C ARG A 14 -14.70 1.62 1.62
N ILE A 15 -14.70 0.94 0.49
CA ILE A 15 -13.78 -0.17 0.21
C ILE A 15 -12.40 0.35 -0.18
N ARG A 16 -12.34 1.48 -0.91
CA ARG A 16 -11.09 2.07 -1.38
C ARG A 16 -10.26 2.69 -0.26
N GLN A 17 -10.89 3.38 0.68
CA GLN A 17 -10.20 4.08 1.77
C GLN A 17 -9.22 3.22 2.57
N PRO A 18 -9.57 2.01 3.03
CA PRO A 18 -8.61 1.16 3.75
C PRO A 18 -7.45 0.69 2.86
N ILE A 19 -7.70 0.48 1.55
CA ILE A 19 -6.66 0.11 0.58
C ILE A 19 -5.68 1.27 0.40
N GLU A 20 -6.20 2.49 0.18
CA GLU A 20 -5.38 3.71 0.07
C GLU A 20 -4.56 3.96 1.33
N ALA A 21 -5.17 3.83 2.51
CA ALA A 21 -4.48 4.01 3.79
C ALA A 21 -3.34 2.99 3.98
N LEU A 22 -3.57 1.72 3.62
CA LEU A 22 -2.54 0.68 3.68
C LEU A 22 -1.37 1.00 2.75
N PHE A 23 -1.64 1.35 1.48
CA PHE A 23 -0.58 1.65 0.52
C PHE A 23 0.19 2.92 0.89
N ALA A 24 -0.49 3.95 1.40
CA ALA A 24 0.15 5.16 1.90
C ALA A 24 1.10 4.83 3.07
N TRP A 25 0.68 3.98 4.00
CA TRP A 25 1.53 3.55 5.12
C TRP A 25 2.75 2.73 4.66
N ILE A 26 2.57 1.77 3.73
CA ILE A 26 3.69 0.99 3.18
C ILE A 26 4.70 1.92 2.50
N GLU A 27 4.21 2.88 1.72
CA GLU A 27 5.06 3.87 1.06
C GLU A 27 5.81 4.73 2.07
N GLU A 28 5.16 5.23 3.11
CA GLU A 28 5.81 6.03 4.15
C GLU A 28 6.92 5.24 4.86
N LYS A 29 6.64 3.99 5.24
CA LYS A 29 7.61 3.18 6.00
C LYS A 29 8.76 2.65 5.16
N THR A 30 8.56 2.44 3.87
CA THR A 30 9.53 1.71 3.05
C THR A 30 10.04 2.52 1.86
N GLY A 31 9.31 3.51 1.37
CA GLY A 31 9.66 4.24 0.14
C GLY A 31 9.54 3.37 -1.12
N ILE A 32 8.57 2.45 -1.16
CA ILE A 32 8.40 1.47 -2.25
C ILE A 32 8.24 2.10 -3.65
N LYS A 33 7.74 3.35 -3.75
CA LYS A 33 7.57 4.05 -5.05
C LYS A 33 8.88 4.27 -5.82
N CYS A 34 10.03 4.22 -5.15
CA CYS A 34 11.34 4.27 -5.80
C CYS A 34 11.58 3.10 -6.76
N ALA A 35 10.78 2.04 -6.69
CA ALA A 35 10.76 0.93 -7.64
C ALA A 35 10.60 1.40 -9.11
N SER A 36 9.90 2.51 -9.35
CA SER A 36 9.73 3.09 -10.70
C SER A 36 11.04 3.50 -11.37
N LYS A 37 12.12 3.69 -10.60
CA LYS A 37 13.45 4.05 -11.10
C LYS A 37 14.33 2.84 -11.42
N VAL A 38 13.90 1.63 -11.06
CA VAL A 38 14.69 0.40 -11.24
C VAL A 38 14.54 -0.11 -12.67
N ARG A 39 15.65 -0.14 -13.42
CA ARG A 39 15.64 -0.42 -14.87
C ARG A 39 15.73 -1.91 -15.23
N SER A 40 16.08 -2.77 -14.28
CA SER A 40 16.21 -4.21 -14.48
C SER A 40 15.04 -4.94 -13.81
N TYR A 41 14.41 -5.87 -14.52
CA TYR A 41 13.32 -6.69 -13.96
C TYR A 41 13.75 -7.47 -12.71
N LYS A 42 14.94 -8.08 -12.73
CA LYS A 42 15.48 -8.80 -11.56
C LYS A 42 15.68 -7.84 -10.37
N GLY A 43 16.24 -6.66 -10.64
CA GLY A 43 16.41 -5.62 -9.62
C GLY A 43 15.07 -5.13 -9.07
N LEU A 44 14.06 -5.00 -9.93
CA LEU A 44 12.71 -4.57 -9.56
C LEU A 44 12.05 -5.58 -8.62
N MET A 45 12.14 -6.87 -8.95
CA MET A 45 11.59 -7.94 -8.09
C MET A 45 12.23 -7.90 -6.70
N VAL A 46 13.57 -7.86 -6.62
CA VAL A 46 14.28 -7.79 -5.33
C VAL A 46 13.89 -6.54 -4.54
N HIS A 47 13.77 -5.39 -5.23
CA HIS A 47 13.36 -4.14 -4.58
C HIS A 47 11.95 -4.23 -4.01
N VAL A 48 10.96 -4.66 -4.80
CA VAL A 48 9.55 -4.74 -4.38
C VAL A 48 9.39 -5.73 -3.23
N PHE A 49 9.89 -6.96 -3.37
CA PHE A 49 9.76 -7.98 -2.33
C PHE A 49 10.53 -7.61 -1.05
N GLY A 50 11.71 -7.01 -1.17
CA GLY A 50 12.47 -6.53 -0.01
C GLY A 50 11.74 -5.42 0.76
N LYS A 51 11.10 -4.47 0.05
CA LYS A 51 10.31 -3.41 0.67
C LYS A 51 9.03 -3.96 1.33
N LEU A 52 8.35 -4.92 0.70
CA LEU A 52 7.19 -5.59 1.30
C LEU A 52 7.59 -6.39 2.56
N ALA A 53 8.70 -7.10 2.54
CA ALA A 53 9.22 -7.81 3.70
C ALA A 53 9.52 -6.83 4.87
N ALA A 54 10.14 -5.68 4.57
CA ALA A 54 10.37 -4.63 5.56
C ALA A 54 9.06 -4.05 6.13
N ALA A 55 8.05 -3.80 5.29
CA ALA A 55 6.74 -3.33 5.73
C ALA A 55 6.09 -4.33 6.71
N LEU A 56 6.10 -5.63 6.37
CA LEU A 56 5.55 -6.68 7.22
C LEU A 56 6.32 -6.82 8.53
N PHE A 57 7.65 -6.68 8.49
CA PHE A 57 8.48 -6.67 9.69
C PHE A 57 8.11 -5.52 10.62
N PHE A 58 8.03 -4.28 10.12
CA PHE A 58 7.61 -3.13 10.92
C PHE A 58 6.21 -3.30 11.49
N TRP A 59 5.28 -3.84 10.70
CA TRP A 59 3.92 -4.12 11.15
C TRP A 59 3.89 -5.14 12.30
N ASN A 60 4.66 -6.22 12.18
CA ASN A 60 4.74 -7.24 13.22
C ASN A 60 5.45 -6.73 14.48
N PHE A 61 6.56 -6.02 14.31
CA PHE A 61 7.33 -5.43 15.41
C PHE A 61 6.49 -4.43 16.22
N LEU A 62 5.75 -3.55 15.54
CA LEU A 62 4.84 -2.59 16.19
C LEU A 62 3.74 -3.29 16.99
N ARG A 63 3.22 -4.42 16.47
CA ARG A 63 2.20 -5.21 17.16
C ARG A 63 2.73 -5.93 18.39
N VAL A 64 3.94 -6.49 18.32
CA VAL A 64 4.55 -7.24 19.43
C VAL A 64 5.04 -6.32 20.56
N SER A 65 5.39 -5.08 20.23
CA SER A 65 5.91 -4.09 21.19
C SER A 65 4.82 -3.23 21.87
N SER A 66 3.54 -3.50 21.58
CA SER A 66 2.37 -2.81 22.15
C SER A 66 1.60 -3.72 23.09
#